data_AF-A0AAW7D5T5-F1
#
_entry.id   AF-A0AAW7D5T5-F1
#
_cell.length_a   1.000
_cell.length_b   1.000
_cell.length_c   1.000
_cell.angle_alpha   90.00
_cell.angle_beta   90.00
_cell.angle_gamma   90.00
#
_symmetry.space_group_name_H-M   'P 1'
#
loop_
_entity.id
_entity.type
_entity.pdbx_description
1 polymer ?
#
loop_
_entity_poly.entity_id
_entity_poly.type
_entity_poly.pdbx_seq_one_letter_code
_entity_poly.pdbx_strand_id
1 'polypeptide(L)'
;MVNVVANQLTFLLEFPYGAFKTNQHLDKLMDLLSEEVIVVGKAHGVQIGDKEVDRMKATLKIVDEQGKTSMLQDREAKRYSEVDEFSGEIIALGKQYGISTPYNELVYNMVKAIEEAY
;
A
#
# COMPACT_ATOMS: atom_id res chain seq x y z
N MET A 1 0.18 -7.95 0.07
CA MET A 1 1.28 -7.07 0.54
C MET A 1 1.67 -6.03 -0.51
N VAL A 2 2.27 -6.42 -1.65
CA VAL A 2 2.76 -5.45 -2.65
C VAL A 2 1.70 -4.44 -3.09
N ASN A 3 0.51 -4.88 -3.51
CA ASN A 3 -0.53 -3.97 -3.97
C ASN A 3 -1.03 -3.06 -2.84
N VAL A 4 -1.27 -3.62 -1.64
CA VAL A 4 -1.66 -2.82 -0.48
C VAL A 4 -0.60 -1.77 -0.16
N VAL A 5 0.69 -2.07 -0.22
CA VAL A 5 1.69 -1.09 0.21
C VAL A 5 2.13 -0.17 -0.93
N ALA A 6 2.64 -0.75 -2.03
CA ALA A 6 3.28 0.00 -3.10
C ALA A 6 2.28 0.80 -3.96
N ASN A 7 1.12 0.22 -4.29
CA ASN A 7 0.17 0.90 -5.18
C ASN A 7 -0.37 2.18 -4.54
N GLN A 8 -0.68 2.12 -3.24
CA GLN A 8 -1.20 3.28 -2.53
C GLN A 8 -0.15 4.40 -2.37
N LEU A 9 1.10 4.04 -2.05
CA LEU A 9 2.18 5.03 -1.91
C LEU A 9 2.54 5.68 -3.24
N THR A 10 2.62 4.91 -4.31
CA THR A 10 2.89 5.43 -5.66
C THR A 10 1.73 6.27 -6.19
N PHE A 11 0.48 5.92 -5.87
CA PHE A 11 -0.68 6.76 -6.17
C PHE A 11 -0.58 8.14 -5.48
N LEU A 12 -0.30 8.16 -4.17
CA LEU A 12 -0.29 9.39 -3.39
C LEU A 12 0.90 10.31 -3.69
N LEU A 13 2.06 9.71 -3.97
CA LEU A 13 3.32 10.44 -4.09
C LEU A 13 3.79 10.60 -5.54
N GLU A 14 3.04 10.05 -6.49
CA GLU A 14 3.18 10.26 -7.94
C GLU A 14 4.59 9.99 -8.47
N PHE A 15 5.21 8.88 -8.04
CA PHE A 15 6.52 8.43 -8.53
C PHE A 15 6.50 6.97 -9.04
N PRO A 16 7.39 6.62 -9.99
CA PRO A 16 7.57 5.24 -10.43
C PRO A 16 8.41 4.42 -9.44
N TYR A 17 8.57 3.12 -9.69
CA TYR A 17 9.25 2.20 -8.76
C TYR A 17 10.68 2.61 -8.41
N GLY A 18 11.37 3.37 -9.27
CA GLY A 18 12.73 3.86 -9.01
C GLY A 18 12.89 4.57 -7.66
N ALA A 19 11.83 5.21 -7.14
CA ALA A 19 11.89 5.88 -5.84
C ALA A 19 12.13 4.94 -4.66
N PHE A 20 11.70 3.67 -4.73
CA PHE A 20 11.88 2.69 -3.65
C PHE A 20 13.34 2.22 -3.48
N LYS A 21 14.23 2.54 -4.43
CA LYS A 21 15.62 2.08 -4.38
C LYS A 21 16.45 2.80 -3.32
N THR A 22 16.21 4.10 -3.12
CA THR A 22 17.09 4.97 -2.32
C THR A 22 16.34 5.79 -1.26
N ASN A 23 15.01 5.79 -1.27
CA ASN A 23 14.22 6.65 -0.39
C ASN A 23 13.91 5.99 0.96
N GLN A 24 14.63 6.39 2.01
CA GLN A 24 14.43 5.91 3.38
C GLN A 24 13.05 6.25 3.97
N HIS A 25 12.41 7.34 3.51
CA HIS A 25 11.07 7.69 3.99
C HIS A 25 10.01 6.77 3.40
N LEU A 26 10.20 6.35 2.14
CA LEU A 26 9.36 5.29 1.57
C LEU A 26 9.56 3.97 2.29
N ASP A 27 10.80 3.64 2.66
CA ASP A 27 11.06 2.44 3.44
C ASP A 27 10.28 2.43 4.77
N LYS A 28 10.29 3.58 5.47
CA LYS A 28 9.52 3.74 6.70
C LYS A 28 8.00 3.64 6.47
N LEU A 29 7.47 4.24 5.42
CA LEU A 29 6.04 4.15 5.09
C LEU A 29 5.63 2.73 4.72
N MET A 30 6.48 2.01 3.98
CA MET A 30 6.25 0.60 3.67
C MET A 30 6.16 -0.25 4.93
N ASP A 31 7.03 0.00 5.92
CA ASP A 31 7.01 -0.74 7.19
C ASP A 31 5.73 -0.48 7.98
N LEU A 32 5.32 0.78 8.13
CA LEU A 32 4.12 1.16 8.89
C LEU A 32 2.86 0.53 8.29
N LEU A 33 2.71 0.57 6.97
CA LEU A 33 1.57 -0.06 6.29
C LEU A 33 1.63 -1.58 6.38
N SER A 34 2.82 -2.18 6.21
CA SER A 34 3.00 -3.62 6.24
C SER A 34 2.73 -4.22 7.63
N GLU A 35 3.09 -3.51 8.69
CA GLU A 35 2.86 -3.96 10.07
C GLU A 35 1.38 -4.19 10.34
N GLU A 36 0.52 -3.25 9.96
CA GLU A 36 -0.94 -3.39 10.08
C GLU A 36 -1.47 -4.58 9.27
N VAL A 37 -1.00 -4.73 8.02
CA VAL A 37 -1.38 -5.85 7.15
C VAL A 37 -0.99 -7.19 7.76
N ILE A 38 0.19 -7.28 8.39
CA ILE A 38 0.66 -8.50 9.06
C ILE A 38 -0.23 -8.83 10.25
N VAL A 39 -0.51 -7.85 11.12
CA VAL A 39 -1.28 -8.06 12.35
C VAL A 39 -2.71 -8.48 11.99
N VAL A 40 -3.35 -7.79 11.04
CA VAL A 40 -4.68 -8.15 10.53
C VAL A 40 -4.67 -9.52 9.84
N GLY A 41 -3.70 -9.78 8.96
CA GLY A 41 -3.59 -11.04 8.24
C GLY A 41 -3.43 -12.24 9.16
N LYS A 42 -2.60 -12.13 10.22
CA LYS A 42 -2.44 -13.18 11.24
C LYS A 42 -3.74 -13.46 11.98
N ALA A 43 -4.49 -12.42 12.36
CA ALA A 43 -5.79 -12.59 13.02
C ALA A 43 -6.83 -13.25 12.10
N HIS A 44 -6.73 -13.01 10.80
CA HIS A 44 -7.54 -13.67 9.76
C HIS A 44 -7.09 -15.10 9.42
N GLY A 45 -6.02 -15.62 10.04
CA GLY A 45 -5.50 -16.96 9.80
C GLY A 45 -4.55 -17.08 8.60
N VAL A 46 -4.10 -15.96 8.04
CA VAL A 46 -3.09 -15.93 6.97
C VAL A 46 -1.69 -16.00 7.58
N GLN A 47 -0.86 -16.91 7.06
CA GLN A 47 0.56 -16.97 7.43
C GLN A 47 1.34 -15.91 6.67
N ILE A 48 1.48 -14.73 7.28
CA ILE A 48 2.24 -13.59 6.76
C ILE A 48 3.12 -13.00 7.86
N GLY A 49 4.30 -12.49 7.51
CA GLY A 49 5.20 -11.83 8.44
C GLY A 49 6.33 -11.07 7.73
N ASP A 50 7.41 -10.84 8.47
CA ASP A 50 8.51 -9.96 8.04
C ASP A 50 9.18 -10.44 6.75
N LYS A 51 9.20 -11.76 6.52
CA LYS A 51 9.76 -12.35 5.28
C LYS A 51 9.02 -11.88 4.03
N GLU A 52 7.71 -11.67 4.10
CA GLU A 52 6.93 -11.17 2.98
C GLU A 52 7.19 -9.68 2.73
N VAL A 53 7.48 -8.91 3.78
CA VAL A 53 7.88 -7.50 3.69
C VAL A 53 9.25 -7.37 3.06
N ASP A 54 10.22 -8.15 3.53
CA ASP A 54 11.58 -8.20 2.97
C ASP A 54 11.54 -8.58 1.49
N ARG A 55 10.72 -9.57 1.14
CA ARG A 55 10.54 -10.00 -0.26
C ARG A 55 9.93 -8.88 -1.10
N MET A 56 8.88 -8.21 -0.61
CA MET A 56 8.29 -7.05 -1.29
C MET A 56 9.33 -5.96 -1.52
N LYS A 57 10.06 -5.54 -0.48
CA LYS A 57 11.10 -4.50 -0.59
C LYS A 57 12.20 -4.90 -1.56
N ALA A 58 12.64 -6.16 -1.55
CA ALA A 58 13.62 -6.67 -2.49
C ALA A 58 13.11 -6.63 -3.94
N THR A 59 11.86 -7.03 -4.18
CA THR A 59 11.23 -6.94 -5.50
C THR A 59 11.16 -5.50 -6.00
N LEU A 60 10.70 -4.57 -5.16
CA LEU A 60 10.58 -3.15 -5.51
C LEU A 60 11.94 -2.50 -5.86
N LYS A 61 13.06 -3.07 -5.39
CA LYS A 61 14.40 -2.59 -5.72
C LYS A 61 14.95 -3.09 -7.07
N ILE A 62 14.39 -4.16 -7.64
CA ILE A 62 14.90 -4.77 -8.88
C ILE A 62 13.99 -4.59 -10.09
N VAL A 63 12.75 -4.14 -9.90
CA VAL A 63 11.83 -3.77 -10.99
C VAL A 63 12.38 -2.58 -11.80
N ASP A 64 11.88 -2.44 -13.03
CA ASP A 64 12.21 -1.30 -13.89
C ASP A 64 11.92 0.02 -13.16
N GLU A 65 12.90 0.92 -13.16
CA GLU A 65 12.83 2.21 -12.47
C GLU A 65 11.73 3.10 -13.01
N GLN A 66 11.42 2.95 -14.29
CA GLN A 66 10.34 3.68 -14.96
C GLN A 66 8.99 2.95 -14.87
N GLY A 67 8.98 1.72 -14.34
CA GLY A 67 7.77 0.96 -14.13
C GLY A 67 6.83 1.65 -13.14
N LYS A 68 5.53 1.55 -13.41
CA LYS A 68 4.46 2.15 -12.60
C LYS A 68 3.55 1.06 -12.05
N THR A 69 2.96 1.31 -10.89
CA THR A 69 1.86 0.50 -10.37
C THR A 69 0.58 0.74 -11.19
N SER A 70 -0.43 -0.13 -11.05
CA SER A 70 -1.74 0.10 -11.67
C SER A 70 -2.38 1.37 -11.12
N MET A 71 -2.37 1.57 -9.80
CA MET A 71 -2.97 2.75 -9.19
C MET A 71 -2.28 4.06 -9.59
N LEU A 72 -0.97 4.09 -9.80
CA LEU A 72 -0.33 5.29 -10.36
C LEU A 72 -0.84 5.59 -11.78
N GLN A 73 -1.05 4.57 -12.60
CA GLN A 73 -1.62 4.76 -13.94
C GLN A 73 -3.09 5.23 -13.87
N ASP A 74 -3.86 4.76 -12.90
CA ASP A 74 -5.22 5.26 -12.64
C ASP A 74 -5.20 6.72 -12.19
N ARG A 75 -4.27 7.09 -11.31
CA ARG A 75 -4.04 8.48 -10.87
C ARG A 75 -3.74 9.41 -12.04
N GLU A 76 -2.83 9.01 -12.92
CA GLU A 76 -2.45 9.78 -14.11
C GLU A 76 -3.62 9.91 -15.12
N ALA A 77 -4.46 8.88 -15.20
CA ALA A 77 -5.61 8.85 -16.09
C ALA A 77 -6.91 9.37 -15.46
N LYS A 78 -6.87 9.87 -14.21
CA LYS A 78 -8.05 10.27 -13.43
C LYS A 78 -9.15 9.20 -13.38
N ARG A 79 -8.76 7.95 -13.19
CA ARG A 79 -9.68 6.83 -12.92
C ARG A 79 -9.69 6.51 -11.44
N TYR A 80 -10.84 6.04 -10.97
CA TYR A 80 -10.94 5.43 -9.65
C TYR A 80 -10.06 4.18 -9.60
N SER A 81 -9.37 4.02 -8.48
CA SER A 81 -8.40 2.97 -8.21
C SER A 81 -9.01 1.79 -7.42
N GLU A 82 -8.22 0.73 -7.25
CA GLU A 82 -8.59 -0.46 -6.46
C GLU A 82 -8.39 -0.28 -4.94
N VAL A 83 -8.34 0.96 -4.43
CA VAL A 83 -8.04 1.23 -3.00
C VAL A 83 -9.03 0.57 -2.03
N ASP A 84 -10.28 0.43 -2.46
CA ASP A 84 -11.35 -0.25 -1.72
C ASP A 84 -11.04 -1.75 -1.52
N GLU A 85 -10.41 -2.40 -2.51
CA GLU A 85 -10.00 -3.81 -2.44
C GLU A 85 -8.68 -4.02 -1.67
N PHE A 86 -7.91 -2.93 -1.47
CA PHE A 86 -6.63 -2.97 -0.77
C PHE A 86 -6.75 -2.48 0.68
N SER A 87 -6.64 -1.16 0.93
CA SER A 87 -6.81 -0.65 2.29
C SER A 87 -8.22 -0.86 2.81
N GLY A 88 -9.23 -0.74 1.96
CA GLY A 88 -10.62 -0.94 2.38
C GLY A 88 -10.82 -2.31 3.04
N GLU A 89 -10.27 -3.37 2.43
CA GLU A 89 -10.32 -4.73 3.00
C GLU A 89 -9.52 -4.86 4.30
N ILE A 90 -8.31 -4.29 4.38
CA ILE A 90 -7.50 -4.31 5.61
C ILE A 90 -8.22 -3.58 6.76
N ILE A 91 -8.87 -2.46 6.48
CA ILE A 91 -9.65 -1.69 7.45
C ILE A 91 -10.88 -2.50 7.90
N ALA A 92 -11.60 -3.14 6.97
CA ALA A 92 -12.76 -3.96 7.27
C ALA A 92 -12.39 -5.15 8.16
N LEU A 93 -11.34 -5.89 7.82
CA LEU A 93 -10.82 -7.00 8.62
C LEU A 93 -10.27 -6.51 9.97
N GLY A 94 -9.57 -5.38 10.00
CA GLY A 94 -9.10 -4.76 11.24
C GLY A 94 -10.26 -4.52 12.21
N LYS A 95 -11.36 -3.93 11.73
CA LYS A 95 -12.59 -3.73 12.51
C LYS A 95 -13.20 -5.05 12.98
N GLN A 96 -13.25 -6.06 12.12
CA GLN A 96 -13.78 -7.39 12.47
C GLN A 96 -13.01 -8.04 13.65
N TYR A 97 -11.69 -7.87 13.69
CA TYR A 97 -10.82 -8.46 14.71
C TYR A 97 -10.48 -7.52 15.87
N GLY A 98 -11.01 -6.29 15.90
CA GLY A 98 -10.68 -5.29 16.92
C GLY A 98 -9.24 -4.78 16.85
N ILE A 99 -8.64 -4.78 15.66
CA ILE A 99 -7.27 -4.35 15.39
C ILE A 99 -7.32 -2.97 14.72
N SER A 100 -6.58 -2.02 15.29
CA SER A 100 -6.47 -0.67 14.72
C SER A 100 -5.61 -0.69 13.45
N THR A 101 -6.06 0.04 12.42
CA THR A 101 -5.36 0.16 11.12
C THR A 101 -5.17 1.64 10.71
N PRO A 102 -4.64 2.51 11.60
CA PRO A 102 -4.63 3.95 11.39
C PRO A 102 -3.89 4.41 10.13
N TYR A 103 -2.82 3.72 9.71
CA TYR A 103 -2.05 4.10 8.54
C TYR A 103 -2.77 3.70 7.24
N ASN A 104 -3.36 2.50 7.19
CA ASN A 104 -4.22 2.12 6.06
C ASN A 104 -5.47 3.00 6.00
N GLU A 105 -6.09 3.34 7.13
CA GLU A 105 -7.21 4.31 7.18
C GLU A 105 -6.81 5.70 6.66
N LEU A 106 -5.65 6.21 7.09
CA LEU A 106 -5.15 7.50 6.61
C LEU A 106 -4.94 7.49 5.09
N VAL A 107 -4.21 6.49 4.60
CA VAL A 107 -3.88 6.36 3.17
C VAL A 107 -5.15 6.17 2.34
N TYR A 108 -6.08 5.32 2.79
CA TYR A 108 -7.39 5.13 2.16
C TYR A 108 -8.12 6.46 1.99
N ASN A 109 -8.28 7.23 3.07
CA ASN A 109 -9.00 8.50 3.02
C ASN A 109 -8.30 9.54 2.13
N MET A 110 -6.97 9.57 2.11
CA MET A 110 -6.22 10.43 1.18
C MET A 110 -6.47 10.06 -0.27
N VAL A 111 -6.48 8.76 -0.61
CA VAL A 111 -6.79 8.29 -1.96
C VAL A 111 -8.22 8.68 -2.34
N LYS A 112 -9.22 8.34 -1.51
CA LYS A 112 -10.63 8.70 -1.80
C LYS A 112 -10.81 10.21 -1.97
N ALA A 113 -10.19 11.03 -1.12
CA ALA A 113 -10.28 12.49 -1.22
C ALA A 113 -9.71 13.02 -2.54
N ILE A 114 -8.64 12.39 -3.04
CA ILE A 114 -8.06 12.72 -4.34
C ILE A 114 -8.98 12.28 -5.49
N GLU A 115 -9.56 11.08 -5.41
CA GLU A 115 -10.46 10.54 -6.44
C GLU A 115 -11.74 11.35 -6.60
N GLU A 116 -12.34 11.79 -5.49
CA GLU A 116 -13.54 12.64 -5.49
C GLU A 116 -13.29 14.04 -6.08
N ALA A 117 -12.03 14.42 -6.29
CA ALA A 117 -11.63 15.69 -6.88
C ALA A 117 -11.27 15.59 -8.38
N TYR A 118 -11.46 14.44 -9.02
CA TYR A 118 -11.11 14.22 -10.43
C TYR A 118 -11.86 15.10 -11.43
#